data_AF-A0AA97GP72-F1
#
_entry.id   AF-A0AA97GP72-F1
#
_cell.length_a   1.000
_cell.length_b   1.000
_cell.length_c   1.000
_cell.angle_alpha   90.00
_cell.angle_beta   90.00
_cell.angle_gamma   90.00
#
_symmetry.space_group_name_H-M   'P 1'
#
loop_
_entity.id
_entity.type
_entity.pdbx_description
1 polymer ?
#
loop_
_entity_poly.entity_id
_entity_poly.type
_entity_poly.pdbx_seq_one_letter_code
_entity_poly.pdbx_strand_id
1 'polypeptide(L)'
;MHPFTSLTIWFWLSVSSLFLPLSWPLILLGCSTFGVLLFWRPARHRWKIVAWIMLPMAAGLWLIHGGWLAQLLTGATLKNSRPEFALALWFKLLTIISASQLWLQYVPTERFIRALFASRLPASFAYLLAGPLLLAEQFRQQLNTIREAQLARGVPLDGRFWQRVISLPALLFPLASNTLSELSIRGAALDMRGFRYCAKRTTLNPPRDSSLQAVLRYGLVLLIFIEGGLSLWW
;
A
#
# COMPACT_ATOMS: atom_id res chain seq x y z
N MET A 1 -7.73 -10.88 13.98
CA MET A 1 -6.89 -11.85 13.27
C MET A 1 -5.43 -11.43 13.31
N HIS A 2 -4.50 -12.36 13.07
CA HIS A 2 -3.08 -12.05 12.92
C HIS A 2 -2.86 -11.15 11.68
N PRO A 3 -2.05 -10.07 11.75
CA PRO A 3 -1.85 -9.12 10.65
C PRO A 3 -1.38 -9.76 9.33
N PHE A 4 -0.50 -10.76 9.39
CA PHE A 4 -0.08 -11.48 8.19
C PHE A 4 -1.19 -12.30 7.57
N THR A 5 -2.11 -12.86 8.35
CA THR A 5 -3.22 -13.65 7.80
C THR A 5 -4.20 -12.74 7.07
N SER A 6 -4.53 -11.58 7.64
CA SER A 6 -5.35 -10.60 6.92
C SER A 6 -4.64 -10.01 5.71
N LEU A 7 -3.31 -9.84 5.76
CA LEU A 7 -2.51 -9.41 4.61
C LEU A 7 -2.53 -10.46 3.50
N THR A 8 -2.39 -11.75 3.82
CA THR A 8 -2.48 -12.84 2.84
C THR A 8 -3.88 -12.92 2.22
N ILE A 9 -4.94 -12.70 3.00
CA ILE A 9 -6.31 -12.63 2.46
C ILE A 9 -6.44 -11.47 1.47
N TRP A 10 -5.95 -10.29 1.83
CA TRP A 10 -5.95 -9.13 0.91
C TRP A 10 -5.15 -9.42 -0.36
N PHE A 11 -3.96 -10.03 -0.22
CA PHE A 11 -3.09 -10.35 -1.34
C PHE A 11 -3.72 -11.40 -2.26
N TRP A 12 -4.28 -12.46 -1.69
CA TRP A 12 -5.03 -13.47 -2.45
C TRP A 12 -6.21 -12.85 -3.20
N LEU A 13 -7.07 -12.06 -2.54
CA LEU A 13 -8.18 -11.38 -3.20
C LEU A 13 -7.71 -10.47 -4.35
N SER A 14 -6.60 -9.76 -4.14
CA SER A 14 -6.03 -8.87 -5.15
C SER A 14 -5.53 -9.65 -6.36
N VAL A 15 -4.75 -10.72 -6.13
CA VAL A 15 -4.17 -11.54 -7.20
C VAL A 15 -5.25 -12.35 -7.94
N SER A 16 -6.16 -12.98 -7.21
CA SER A 16 -7.28 -13.75 -7.79
C SER A 16 -8.14 -12.85 -8.69
N SER A 17 -8.37 -11.59 -8.30
CA SER A 17 -9.10 -10.62 -9.15
C SER A 17 -8.43 -10.38 -10.51
N LEU A 18 -7.09 -10.42 -10.59
CA LEU A 18 -6.35 -10.17 -11.82
C LEU A 18 -6.56 -11.28 -12.86
N PHE A 19 -6.75 -12.52 -12.41
CA PHE A 19 -6.97 -13.67 -13.28
C PHE A 19 -8.42 -13.79 -13.78
N LEU A 20 -9.38 -13.12 -13.12
CA LEU A 20 -10.77 -13.19 -13.54
C LEU A 20 -11.05 -12.41 -14.83
N PRO A 21 -11.75 -13.00 -15.82
CA PRO A 21 -12.26 -12.27 -16.99
C PRO A 21 -13.46 -11.39 -16.58
N LEU A 22 -13.90 -10.50 -17.48
CA LEU A 22 -15.13 -9.73 -17.26
C LEU A 22 -16.32 -10.68 -17.18
N SER A 23 -16.73 -10.98 -15.96
CA SER A 23 -17.73 -11.97 -15.65
C SER A 23 -18.43 -11.60 -14.34
N TRP A 24 -19.59 -12.20 -14.08
CA TRP A 24 -20.35 -11.97 -12.84
C TRP A 24 -19.50 -12.10 -11.56
N PRO A 25 -18.60 -13.09 -11.41
CA PRO A 25 -17.72 -13.18 -10.24
C PRO A 25 -16.88 -11.92 -9.99
N LEU A 26 -16.27 -11.34 -11.02
CA LEU A 26 -15.44 -10.14 -10.87
C LEU A 26 -16.27 -8.93 -10.45
N ILE A 27 -17.44 -8.75 -11.05
CA ILE A 27 -18.36 -7.65 -10.73
C ILE A 27 -18.86 -7.78 -9.29
N LEU A 28 -19.29 -8.99 -8.90
CA LEU A 28 -19.76 -9.25 -7.54
C LEU A 28 -18.66 -9.02 -6.51
N LEU A 29 -17.43 -9.43 -6.80
CA LEU A 29 -16.29 -9.27 -5.90
C LEU A 29 -15.91 -7.78 -5.74
N GLY A 30 -15.83 -7.03 -6.84
CA GLY A 30 -15.58 -5.59 -6.79
C GLY A 30 -16.68 -4.81 -6.06
N CYS A 31 -17.95 -5.09 -6.38
CA CYS A 31 -19.10 -4.47 -5.71
C CYS A 31 -19.20 -4.86 -4.24
N SER A 32 -18.92 -6.11 -3.89
CA SER A 32 -18.96 -6.59 -2.50
C SER A 32 -17.86 -5.95 -1.66
N THR A 33 -16.61 -5.91 -2.15
CA THR A 33 -15.50 -5.28 -1.42
C THR A 33 -15.71 -3.78 -1.24
N PHE A 34 -16.21 -3.08 -2.26
CA PHE A 34 -16.58 -1.66 -2.12
C PHE A 34 -17.81 -1.46 -1.21
N GLY A 35 -18.81 -2.34 -1.29
CA GLY A 35 -19.99 -2.34 -0.43
C GLY A 35 -19.62 -2.51 1.04
N VAL A 36 -18.76 -3.47 1.37
CA VAL A 36 -18.23 -3.66 2.74
C VAL A 36 -17.57 -2.37 3.25
N LEU A 37 -16.81 -1.68 2.40
CA LEU A 37 -16.17 -0.42 2.75
C LEU A 37 -17.18 0.71 3.03
N LEU A 38 -18.31 0.76 2.32
CA LEU A 38 -19.39 1.72 2.57
C LEU A 38 -20.18 1.41 3.86
N PHE A 39 -20.50 0.14 4.08
CA PHE A 39 -21.35 -0.28 5.20
C PHE A 39 -20.60 -0.41 6.52
N TRP A 40 -19.31 -0.74 6.49
CA TRP A 40 -18.51 -0.90 7.70
C TRP A 40 -18.15 0.46 8.33
N ARG A 41 -18.80 0.79 9.47
CA ARG A 41 -18.69 2.11 10.13
C ARG A 41 -17.25 2.62 10.30
N PRO A 42 -16.26 1.82 10.75
CA PRO A 42 -14.88 2.28 10.91
C PRO A 42 -14.21 2.64 9.57
N ALA A 43 -14.52 1.91 8.49
CA ALA A 43 -13.89 2.11 7.19
C ALA A 43 -14.62 3.12 6.29
N ARG A 44 -15.88 3.47 6.62
CA ARG A 44 -16.73 4.31 5.78
C ARG A 44 -16.04 5.59 5.33
N HIS A 45 -15.32 6.30 6.20
CA HIS A 45 -14.63 7.54 5.81
C HIS A 45 -13.66 7.38 4.61
N ARG A 46 -13.13 6.17 4.36
CA ARG A 46 -12.22 5.86 3.25
C ARG A 46 -12.91 5.68 1.90
N TRP A 47 -14.23 5.56 1.82
CA TRP A 47 -14.94 5.40 0.53
C TRP A 47 -14.69 6.59 -0.40
N LYS A 48 -14.56 7.79 0.17
CA LYS A 48 -14.26 9.00 -0.59
C LYS A 48 -12.92 8.89 -1.31
N ILE A 49 -11.92 8.31 -0.66
CA ILE A 49 -10.59 8.09 -1.26
C ILE A 49 -10.72 7.14 -2.45
N VAL A 50 -11.41 6.02 -2.26
CA VAL A 50 -11.62 5.04 -3.34
C VAL A 50 -12.38 5.66 -4.50
N ALA A 51 -13.50 6.35 -4.24
CA ALA A 51 -14.31 6.99 -5.28
C ALA A 51 -13.53 8.09 -6.02
N TRP A 52 -12.75 8.90 -5.31
CA TRP A 52 -11.97 9.99 -5.90
C TRP A 52 -10.85 9.49 -6.80
N ILE A 53 -10.30 8.30 -6.54
CA ILE A 53 -9.32 7.65 -7.43
C ILE A 53 -10.03 6.90 -8.56
N MET A 54 -11.13 6.21 -8.27
CA MET A 54 -11.82 5.33 -9.23
C MET A 54 -12.64 6.05 -10.28
N LEU A 55 -13.19 7.23 -10.00
CA LEU A 55 -13.96 8.00 -10.97
C LEU A 55 -13.09 8.55 -12.11
N PRO A 56 -11.95 9.23 -11.85
CA PRO A 56 -11.03 9.63 -12.91
C PRO A 56 -10.42 8.42 -13.63
N MET A 57 -10.13 7.33 -12.92
CA MET A 57 -9.62 6.10 -13.52
C MET A 57 -10.64 5.48 -14.48
N ALA A 58 -11.93 5.44 -14.12
CA ALA A 58 -13.01 4.98 -15.00
C ALA A 58 -13.07 5.81 -16.28
N ALA A 59 -13.05 7.13 -16.12
CA ALA A 59 -13.07 8.06 -17.24
C ALA A 59 -11.86 7.84 -18.15
N GLY A 60 -10.65 7.77 -17.61
CA GLY A 60 -9.42 7.55 -18.38
C GLY A 60 -9.39 6.19 -19.10
N LEU A 61 -9.82 5.12 -18.43
CA LEU A 61 -9.87 3.79 -19.04
C LEU A 61 -10.89 3.72 -20.18
N TRP A 62 -12.08 4.29 -19.98
CA TRP A 62 -13.11 4.37 -21.00
C TRP A 62 -12.68 5.25 -22.18
N LEU A 63 -12.05 6.39 -21.89
CA LEU A 63 -11.53 7.34 -22.87
C LEU A 63 -10.55 6.66 -23.85
N ILE A 64 -9.63 5.85 -23.31
CA ILE A 64 -8.57 5.18 -24.08
C ILE A 64 -9.08 3.91 -24.76
N HIS A 65 -9.73 3.01 -24.02
CA HIS A 65 -10.07 1.67 -24.50
C HIS A 65 -11.46 1.60 -25.17
N GLY A 66 -12.35 2.56 -24.88
CA GLY A 66 -13.65 2.70 -25.53
C GLY A 66 -13.56 3.32 -26.93
N GLY A 67 -12.37 3.77 -27.36
CA GLY A 67 -12.14 4.33 -28.69
C GLY A 67 -12.60 5.77 -28.90
N TRP A 68 -13.18 6.41 -27.87
CA TRP A 68 -13.69 7.77 -27.94
C TRP A 68 -12.59 8.81 -28.19
N LEU A 69 -11.43 8.65 -27.55
CA LEU A 69 -10.28 9.56 -27.78
C LEU A 69 -9.74 9.47 -29.20
N ALA A 70 -9.68 8.26 -29.76
CA ALA A 70 -9.25 8.09 -31.15
C ALA A 70 -10.28 8.67 -32.13
N GLN A 71 -11.57 8.49 -31.86
CA GLN A 71 -12.62 9.13 -32.65
C GLN A 71 -12.51 10.65 -32.63
N LEU A 72 -12.21 11.25 -31.47
CA LEU A 72 -12.02 12.69 -31.34
C LEU A 72 -10.78 13.21 -32.09
N LEU A 73 -9.68 12.45 -32.08
CA LEU A 73 -8.41 12.88 -32.69
C LEU A 73 -8.30 12.56 -34.19
N THR A 74 -8.86 11.44 -34.63
CA THR A 74 -8.70 10.94 -36.02
C THR A 74 -10.00 10.91 -36.82
N GLY A 75 -11.15 11.20 -36.21
CA GLY A 75 -12.46 11.23 -36.88
C GLY A 75 -13.01 9.83 -37.26
N ALA A 76 -12.20 8.78 -37.15
CA ALA A 76 -12.57 7.40 -37.43
C ALA A 76 -12.73 6.60 -36.13
N THR A 77 -13.68 5.68 -36.10
CA THR A 77 -13.84 4.74 -34.99
C THR A 77 -12.73 3.69 -35.03
N LEU A 78 -12.08 3.45 -33.89
CA LEU A 78 -11.12 2.37 -33.76
C LEU A 78 -11.83 1.03 -33.93
N LYS A 79 -11.43 0.23 -34.93
CA LYS A 79 -11.91 -1.14 -35.15
C LYS A 79 -11.58 -2.10 -33.98
N ASN A 80 -10.61 -1.72 -33.14
CA ASN A 80 -10.12 -2.49 -32.00
C ASN A 80 -10.49 -1.84 -30.64
N SER A 81 -11.56 -1.06 -30.54
CA SER A 81 -12.05 -0.64 -29.22
C SER A 81 -12.46 -1.85 -28.39
N ARG A 82 -12.01 -1.90 -27.13
CA ARG A 82 -12.24 -3.01 -26.20
C ARG A 82 -12.85 -2.48 -24.89
N PRO A 83 -14.10 -2.01 -24.90
CA PRO A 83 -14.75 -1.48 -23.72
C PRO A 83 -14.87 -2.52 -22.60
N GLU A 84 -15.04 -3.80 -22.94
CA GLU A 84 -15.05 -4.92 -22.00
C GLU A 84 -13.73 -5.06 -21.24
N PHE A 85 -12.59 -4.84 -21.91
CA PHE A 85 -11.29 -4.84 -21.24
C PHE A 85 -11.17 -3.67 -20.25
N ALA A 86 -11.66 -2.49 -20.63
CA ALA A 86 -11.67 -1.31 -19.78
C ALA A 86 -12.48 -1.55 -18.49
N LEU A 87 -13.67 -2.13 -18.64
CA LEU A 87 -14.55 -2.49 -17.52
C LEU A 87 -13.92 -3.57 -16.64
N ALA A 88 -13.32 -4.61 -17.23
CA ALA A 88 -12.62 -5.64 -16.48
C ALA A 88 -11.51 -5.04 -15.62
N LEU A 89 -10.66 -4.20 -16.23
CA LEU A 89 -9.56 -3.56 -15.54
C LEU A 89 -10.06 -2.62 -14.44
N TRP A 90 -11.14 -1.90 -14.68
CA TRP A 90 -11.75 -1.04 -13.68
C TRP A 90 -12.25 -1.82 -12.45
N PHE A 91 -12.96 -2.94 -12.64
CA PHE A 91 -13.41 -3.79 -11.51
C PHE A 91 -12.24 -4.47 -10.77
N LYS A 92 -11.18 -4.86 -11.48
CA LYS A 92 -9.94 -5.37 -10.88
C LYS A 92 -9.31 -4.33 -9.96
N LEU A 93 -9.13 -3.11 -10.46
CA LEU A 93 -8.57 -2.00 -9.69
C LEU A 93 -9.48 -1.61 -8.51
N LEU A 94 -10.80 -1.58 -8.73
CA LEU A 94 -11.78 -1.31 -7.67
C LEU A 94 -11.66 -2.33 -6.54
N THR A 95 -11.54 -3.61 -6.87
CA THR A 95 -11.34 -4.69 -5.90
C THR A 95 -10.06 -4.47 -5.09
N ILE A 96 -8.92 -4.32 -5.78
CA ILE A 96 -7.60 -4.22 -5.15
C ILE A 96 -7.55 -3.00 -4.22
N ILE A 97 -8.03 -1.86 -4.71
CA ILE A 97 -7.98 -0.60 -3.96
C ILE A 97 -8.96 -0.65 -2.79
N SER A 98 -10.21 -1.11 -2.98
CA SER A 98 -11.18 -1.23 -1.89
C SER A 98 -10.70 -2.20 -0.81
N ALA A 99 -10.21 -3.38 -1.21
CA ALA A 99 -9.66 -4.36 -0.29
C ALA A 99 -8.44 -3.83 0.47
N SER A 100 -7.57 -3.03 -0.19
CA SER A 100 -6.41 -2.42 0.47
C SER A 100 -6.83 -1.42 1.55
N GLN A 101 -7.87 -0.60 1.28
CA GLN A 101 -8.39 0.35 2.25
C GLN A 101 -9.06 -0.34 3.44
N LEU A 102 -9.76 -1.46 3.20
CA LEU A 102 -10.29 -2.31 4.26
C LEU A 102 -9.17 -2.88 5.13
N TRP A 103 -8.09 -3.39 4.52
CA TRP A 103 -6.94 -3.93 5.26
C TRP A 103 -6.23 -2.85 6.09
N LEU A 104 -5.97 -1.68 5.50
CA LEU A 104 -5.36 -0.53 6.19
C LEU A 104 -6.22 -0.02 7.35
N GLN A 105 -7.55 -0.16 7.27
CA GLN A 105 -8.44 0.14 8.40
C GLN A 105 -8.42 -0.96 9.46
N TYR A 106 -8.33 -2.22 9.04
CA TYR A 106 -8.40 -3.37 9.93
C TYR A 106 -7.12 -3.59 10.76
N VAL A 107 -5.94 -3.26 10.20
CA VAL A 107 -4.64 -3.49 10.83
C VAL A 107 -3.96 -2.18 11.21
N PRO A 108 -3.91 -1.81 12.50
CA PRO A 108 -3.11 -0.68 12.97
C PRO A 108 -1.61 -0.89 12.71
N THR A 109 -0.90 0.19 12.38
CA THR A 109 0.55 0.18 12.09
C THR A 109 1.37 -0.46 13.21
N GLU A 110 1.09 -0.12 14.46
CA GLU A 110 1.79 -0.71 15.62
C GLU A 110 1.65 -2.23 15.69
N ARG A 111 0.46 -2.75 15.38
CA ARG A 111 0.19 -4.19 15.40
C ARG A 111 0.94 -4.89 14.27
N PHE A 112 1.04 -4.25 13.11
CA PHE A 112 1.82 -4.75 11.98
C PHE A 112 3.32 -4.78 12.29
N ILE A 113 3.86 -3.72 12.90
CA ILE A 113 5.26 -3.67 13.36
C ILE A 113 5.55 -4.80 14.36
N ARG A 114 4.66 -4.99 15.36
CA ARG A 114 4.81 -6.10 16.32
C ARG A 114 4.77 -7.47 15.64
N ALA A 115 3.92 -7.64 14.62
CA ALA A 115 3.89 -8.87 13.83
C ALA A 115 5.20 -9.10 13.05
N LEU A 116 5.81 -8.05 12.49
CA LEU A 116 7.12 -8.13 11.83
C LEU A 116 8.21 -8.61 12.79
N PHE A 117 8.29 -8.05 13.99
CA PHE A 117 9.29 -8.48 14.98
C PHE A 117 9.00 -9.85 15.59
N ALA A 118 7.73 -10.27 15.69
CA ALA A 118 7.34 -11.60 16.19
C ALA A 118 7.43 -12.69 15.11
N SER A 119 7.72 -12.31 13.87
CA SER A 119 7.83 -13.24 12.74
C SER A 119 9.11 -14.07 12.80
N ARG A 120 9.23 -15.03 11.88
CA ARG A 120 10.47 -15.81 11.69
C ARG A 120 11.56 -15.05 10.93
N LEU A 121 11.32 -13.78 10.56
CA LEU A 121 12.29 -12.97 9.82
C LEU A 121 13.49 -12.63 10.72
N PRO A 122 14.71 -12.53 10.18
CA PRO A 122 15.85 -12.00 10.91
C PRO A 122 15.55 -10.61 11.47
N ALA A 123 15.99 -10.32 12.70
CA ALA A 123 15.69 -9.06 13.39
C ALA A 123 16.08 -7.82 12.57
N SER A 124 17.19 -7.88 11.83
CA SER A 124 17.62 -6.81 10.91
C SER A 124 16.61 -6.54 9.80
N PHE A 125 16.03 -7.59 9.22
CA PHE A 125 15.06 -7.46 8.13
C PHE A 125 13.71 -6.95 8.64
N ALA A 126 13.25 -7.46 9.79
CA ALA A 126 12.06 -6.93 10.46
C ALA A 126 12.24 -5.44 10.81
N TYR A 127 13.43 -5.05 11.27
CA TYR A 127 13.75 -3.65 11.56
C TYR A 127 13.78 -2.78 10.30
N LEU A 128 14.33 -3.27 9.19
CA LEU A 128 14.34 -2.55 7.91
C LEU A 128 12.92 -2.25 7.42
N LEU A 129 12.02 -3.23 7.50
CA LEU A 129 10.62 -3.07 7.10
C LEU A 129 9.83 -2.17 8.08
N ALA A 130 10.07 -2.31 9.38
CA ALA A 130 9.38 -1.52 10.40
C ALA A 130 9.93 -0.09 10.54
N GLY A 131 11.18 0.15 10.13
CA GLY A 131 11.92 1.39 10.35
C GLY A 131 11.16 2.63 9.88
N PRO A 132 10.73 2.71 8.61
CA PRO A 132 9.97 3.86 8.12
C PRO A 132 8.68 4.10 8.90
N LEU A 133 7.99 3.04 9.32
CA LEU A 133 6.74 3.13 10.06
C LEU A 133 6.96 3.57 11.52
N LEU A 134 8.08 3.19 12.12
CA LEU A 134 8.48 3.58 13.47
C LEU A 134 8.94 5.04 13.53
N LEU A 135 9.58 5.53 12.47
CA LEU A 135 10.21 6.85 12.42
C LEU A 135 9.32 7.90 11.74
N ALA A 136 8.15 7.52 11.21
CA ALA A 136 7.28 8.41 10.45
C ALA A 136 6.93 9.71 11.21
N GLU A 137 6.52 9.61 12.47
CA GLU A 137 6.19 10.79 13.28
C GLU A 137 7.43 11.62 13.63
N GLN A 138 8.57 10.98 13.88
CA GLN A 138 9.83 11.67 14.14
C GLN A 138 10.28 12.47 12.90
N PHE A 139 10.24 11.87 11.72
CA PHE A 139 10.55 12.56 10.46
C PHE A 139 9.59 13.71 10.20
N ARG A 140 8.31 13.57 10.54
CA ARG A 140 7.32 14.63 10.42
C ARG A 140 7.65 15.83 11.33
N GLN A 141 8.05 15.58 12.57
CA GLN A 141 8.47 16.62 13.50
C GLN A 141 9.75 17.33 13.02
N GLN A 142 10.77 16.56 12.63
CA GLN A 142 12.02 17.10 12.08
C GLN A 142 11.77 17.94 10.82
N LEU A 143 10.92 17.46 9.91
CA LEU A 143 10.52 18.19 8.72
C LEU A 143 9.85 19.52 9.05
N ASN A 144 8.98 19.56 10.07
CA ASN A 144 8.34 20.80 10.50
C ASN A 144 9.37 21.80 11.06
N THR A 145 10.29 21.35 11.92
CA THR A 145 11.36 22.21 12.46
C THR A 145 12.28 22.73 11.35
N ILE A 146 12.67 21.87 10.41
CA ILE A 146 13.49 22.29 9.24
C ILE A 146 12.70 23.28 8.39
N ARG A 147 11.41 23.04 8.16
CA ARG A 147 10.55 23.95 7.40
C ARG A 147 10.50 25.34 8.04
N GLU A 148 10.26 25.42 9.35
CA GLU A 148 10.23 26.69 10.09
C GLU A 148 11.59 27.41 10.03
N ALA A 149 12.69 26.68 10.19
CA ALA A 149 14.04 27.25 10.09
C ALA A 149 14.36 27.78 8.69
N GLN A 150 13.93 27.09 7.63
CA GLN A 150 14.14 27.54 6.25
C GLN A 150 13.24 28.73 5.89
N LEU A 151 12.00 28.78 6.41
CA LEU A 151 11.14 29.95 6.30
C LEU A 151 11.78 31.18 6.96
N ALA A 152 12.39 31.03 8.15
CA ALA A 152 13.12 32.11 8.82
C ALA A 152 14.36 32.58 8.04
N ARG A 153 14.96 31.70 7.23
CA ARG A 153 16.07 32.01 6.31
C ARG A 153 15.62 32.64 4.99
N GLY A 154 14.31 32.89 4.82
CA GLY A 154 13.75 33.50 3.62
C GLY A 154 13.57 32.55 2.43
N VAL A 155 13.64 31.23 2.65
CA VAL A 155 13.35 30.25 1.59
C VAL A 155 11.84 30.25 1.31
N PRO A 156 11.39 30.46 0.06
CA PRO A 156 9.97 30.61 -0.27
C PRO A 156 9.24 29.26 -0.32
N LEU A 157 9.11 28.61 0.84
CA LEU A 157 8.45 27.30 0.98
C LEU A 157 6.91 27.39 0.91
N ASP A 158 6.34 28.58 1.14
CA ASP A 158 4.90 28.80 1.07
C ASP A 158 4.44 29.43 -0.26
N GLY A 159 5.37 29.62 -1.21
CA GLY A 159 5.13 30.24 -2.51
C GLY A 159 4.33 29.39 -3.51
N ARG A 160 4.41 29.73 -4.81
CA ARG A 160 3.76 29.00 -5.91
C ARG A 160 4.26 27.54 -5.98
N PHE A 161 3.47 26.63 -6.56
CA PHE A 161 3.82 25.21 -6.70
C PHE A 161 5.26 24.98 -7.22
N TRP A 162 5.65 25.69 -8.29
CA TRP A 162 7.01 25.62 -8.84
C TRP A 162 8.10 26.06 -7.86
N GLN A 163 7.86 27.13 -7.09
CA GLN A 163 8.80 27.61 -6.07
C GLN A 163 8.97 26.59 -4.95
N ARG A 164 7.88 25.91 -4.56
CA ARG A 164 7.91 24.82 -3.57
C ARG A 164 8.74 23.65 -4.06
N VAL A 165 8.54 23.23 -5.31
CA VAL A 165 9.30 22.12 -5.91
C VAL A 165 10.79 22.44 -5.97
N ILE A 166 11.15 23.64 -6.45
CA ILE A 166 12.55 24.08 -6.54
C ILE A 166 13.22 24.17 -5.16
N SER A 167 12.45 24.50 -4.12
CA SER A 167 12.95 24.62 -2.74
C SER A 167 12.90 23.32 -1.92
N LEU A 168 12.36 22.22 -2.47
CA LEU A 168 12.37 20.91 -1.81
C LEU A 168 13.77 20.45 -1.34
N PRO A 169 14.86 20.65 -2.10
CA PRO A 169 16.18 20.25 -1.64
C PRO A 169 16.59 20.94 -0.34
N ALA A 170 16.13 22.18 -0.08
CA ALA A 170 16.40 22.89 1.18
C ALA A 170 15.78 22.22 2.42
N LEU A 171 14.76 21.36 2.22
CA LEU A 171 14.17 20.52 3.25
C LEU A 171 14.79 19.12 3.29
N LEU A 172 14.97 18.51 2.12
CA LEU A 172 15.40 17.12 1.99
C LEU A 172 16.87 16.92 2.38
N PHE A 173 17.77 17.84 2.00
CA PHE A 173 19.19 17.71 2.35
C PHE A 173 19.43 17.77 3.87
N PRO A 174 18.89 18.75 4.61
CA PRO A 174 19.03 18.75 6.07
C PRO A 174 18.39 17.53 6.73
N LEU A 175 17.22 17.09 6.25
CA LEU A 175 16.57 15.89 6.78
C LEU A 175 17.45 14.65 6.55
N ALA A 176 17.94 14.43 5.33
CA ALA A 176 18.81 13.30 5.01
C ALA A 176 20.08 13.31 5.87
N SER A 177 20.73 14.47 6.03
CA SER A 177 21.91 14.62 6.88
C SER A 177 21.63 14.30 8.36
N ASN A 178 20.55 14.86 8.91
CA ASN A 178 20.15 14.62 10.30
C ASN A 178 19.79 13.16 10.53
N THR A 179 19.01 12.56 9.64
CA THR A 179 18.63 11.14 9.71
C THR A 179 19.84 10.21 9.58
N LEU A 180 20.81 10.49 8.70
CA LEU A 180 22.04 9.70 8.60
C LEU A 180 22.84 9.75 9.91
N SER A 181 22.96 10.93 10.51
CA SER A 181 23.63 11.11 11.81
C SER A 181 22.91 10.31 12.91
N GLU A 182 21.59 10.45 13.04
CA GLU A 182 20.80 9.71 14.02
C GLU A 182 20.84 8.20 13.81
N LEU A 183 20.79 7.74 12.55
CA LEU A 183 20.89 6.33 12.19
C LEU A 183 22.26 5.75 12.57
N SER A 184 23.34 6.54 12.44
CA SER A 184 24.68 6.10 12.85
C SER A 184 24.77 5.86 14.36
N ILE A 185 24.23 6.79 15.17
CA ILE A 185 24.18 6.69 16.63
C ILE A 185 23.28 5.52 17.04
N ARG A 186 22.09 5.42 16.44
CA ARG A 186 21.13 4.35 16.74
C ARG A 186 21.65 2.98 16.31
N GLY A 187 22.36 2.90 15.19
CA GLY A 187 23.04 1.69 14.73
C GLY A 187 24.07 1.20 15.75
N ALA A 188 24.96 2.09 16.19
CA ALA A 188 25.95 1.78 17.22
C ALA A 188 25.28 1.33 18.54
N ALA A 189 24.23 2.02 18.97
CA ALA A 189 23.48 1.64 20.17
C ALA A 189 22.78 0.26 20.04
N LEU A 190 22.28 -0.07 18.84
CA LEU A 190 21.72 -1.39 18.57
C LEU A 190 22.81 -2.47 18.60
N ASP A 191 23.99 -2.21 18.03
CA ASP A 191 25.11 -3.15 18.03
C ASP A 191 25.65 -3.38 19.45
N MET A 192 25.78 -2.32 20.27
CA MET A 192 26.13 -2.43 21.70
C MET A 192 25.12 -3.28 22.49
N ARG A 193 23.85 -3.27 22.11
CA ARG A 193 22.78 -4.09 22.71
C ARG A 193 22.68 -5.50 22.11
N GLY A 194 23.65 -5.91 21.30
CA GLY A 194 23.60 -7.22 20.63
C GLY A 194 22.41 -7.35 19.68
N PHE A 195 22.00 -6.24 19.05
CA PHE A 195 21.07 -6.12 17.91
C PHE A 195 20.82 -7.44 17.18
N ARG A 196 21.93 -7.83 16.54
CA ARG A 196 22.04 -8.84 15.50
C ARG A 196 22.60 -10.16 16.01
N TYR A 197 22.90 -10.26 17.31
CA TYR A 197 23.55 -11.45 17.90
C TYR A 197 22.61 -12.67 17.92
N CYS A 198 21.35 -12.48 18.32
CA CYS A 198 20.36 -13.56 18.33
C CYS A 198 19.50 -13.54 17.06
N ALA A 199 19.49 -14.65 16.33
CA ALA A 199 18.66 -14.82 15.13
C ALA A 199 17.15 -14.78 15.42
N LYS A 200 16.73 -15.30 16.58
CA LYS A 200 15.34 -15.27 17.06
C LYS A 200 15.28 -14.53 18.39
N ARG A 201 14.47 -13.48 18.46
CA ARG A 201 14.26 -12.67 19.67
C ARG A 201 12.93 -12.99 20.31
N THR A 202 12.90 -12.97 21.63
CA THR A 202 11.65 -13.03 22.40
C THR A 202 10.95 -11.68 22.29
N THR A 203 9.77 -11.65 21.68
CA THR A 203 8.93 -10.46 21.64
C THR A 203 8.04 -10.41 22.88
N LEU A 204 8.01 -9.25 23.56
CA LEU A 204 7.25 -9.08 24.80
C LEU A 204 5.72 -9.12 24.61
N ASN A 205 5.21 -8.76 23.44
CA ASN A 205 3.77 -8.76 23.15
C ASN A 205 3.49 -9.20 21.70
N PRO A 206 3.66 -10.50 21.40
CA PRO A 206 3.39 -11.03 20.07
C PRO A 206 1.88 -11.03 19.79
N PRO A 207 1.44 -10.64 18.58
CA PRO A 207 0.06 -10.86 18.17
C PRO A 207 -0.27 -12.36 18.24
N ARG A 208 -1.42 -12.71 18.83
CA ARG A 208 -1.87 -14.11 18.89
C ARG A 208 -1.97 -14.70 17.48
N ASP A 209 -1.21 -15.75 17.21
CA ASP A 209 -1.32 -16.56 15.99
C ASP A 209 -1.86 -17.94 16.37
N SER A 210 -2.94 -18.37 15.72
CA SER A 210 -3.58 -19.66 15.94
C SER A 210 -3.13 -20.64 14.86
N SER A 211 -3.04 -21.94 15.17
CA SER A 211 -2.74 -22.98 14.19
C SER A 211 -3.67 -22.91 12.97
N LEU A 212 -4.97 -22.64 13.17
CA LEU A 212 -5.93 -22.43 12.09
C LEU A 212 -5.57 -21.25 11.19
N GLN A 213 -5.07 -20.15 11.76
CA GLN A 213 -4.65 -18.97 10.99
C GLN A 213 -3.36 -19.23 10.21
N ALA A 214 -2.47 -20.05 10.75
CA ALA A 214 -1.27 -20.49 10.04
C ALA A 214 -1.64 -21.40 8.86
N VAL A 215 -2.51 -22.39 9.06
CA VAL A 215 -3.01 -23.28 7.99
C VAL A 215 -3.70 -22.48 6.89
N LEU A 216 -4.60 -21.57 7.26
CA LEU A 216 -5.28 -20.70 6.30
C LEU A 216 -4.29 -19.85 5.49
N ARG A 217 -3.27 -19.28 6.13
CA ARG A 217 -2.25 -18.48 5.45
C ARG A 217 -1.46 -19.30 4.42
N TYR A 218 -0.99 -20.49 4.78
CA TYR A 218 -0.27 -21.36 3.84
C TYR A 218 -1.20 -21.90 2.73
N GLY A 219 -2.45 -22.24 3.06
CA GLY A 219 -3.46 -22.64 2.10
C GLY A 219 -3.75 -21.56 1.06
N LEU A 220 -3.92 -20.30 1.48
CA LEU A 220 -4.11 -19.17 0.57
C LEU A 220 -2.90 -18.93 -0.33
N VAL A 221 -1.67 -19.02 0.20
CA VAL A 221 -0.46 -18.87 -0.61
C VAL A 221 -0.39 -19.96 -1.68
N LEU A 222 -0.66 -21.22 -1.30
CA LEU A 222 -0.71 -22.33 -2.25
C LEU A 222 -1.80 -22.11 -3.31
N LEU A 223 -2.96 -21.59 -2.92
CA LEU A 223 -4.05 -21.27 -3.84
C LEU A 223 -3.65 -20.21 -4.86
N ILE A 224 -2.93 -19.15 -4.45
CA ILE A 224 -2.38 -18.14 -5.36
C ILE A 224 -1.43 -18.77 -6.40
N PHE A 225 -0.56 -19.69 -5.98
CA PHE A 225 0.34 -20.38 -6.90
C PHE A 225 -0.42 -21.29 -7.87
N ILE A 226 -1.48 -21.96 -7.41
CA ILE A 226 -2.34 -22.79 -8.28
C ILE A 226 -3.08 -21.92 -9.29
N GLU A 227 -3.73 -20.83 -8.86
CA GLU A 227 -4.42 -19.89 -9.76
C GLU A 227 -3.45 -19.31 -10.80
N GLY A 228 -2.26 -18.89 -10.37
CA GLY A 228 -1.24 -18.36 -11.26
C GLY A 228 -0.68 -19.40 -12.24
N GLY A 229 -0.44 -20.63 -11.77
CA GLY A 229 0.01 -21.74 -12.61
C GLY A 229 -1.03 -22.13 -13.66
N LEU A 230 -2.31 -22.21 -13.27
CA LEU A 230 -3.41 -22.47 -14.18
C LEU A 230 -3.56 -21.37 -15.23
N SER A 231 -3.43 -20.10 -14.84
CA SER A 231 -3.52 -18.97 -15.76
C SER A 231 -2.32 -18.84 -16.72
N LEU A 232 -1.16 -19.43 -16.40
CA LEU A 232 0.00 -19.43 -17.30
C LEU A 232 -0.05 -20.60 -18.31
N TRP A 233 -0.77 -21.67 -17.98
CA TRP A 233 -0.94 -22.83 -18.84
C TRP A 233 -2.11 -22.72 -19.84
N TRP A 234 -3.04 -21.80 -19.61
CA TRP A 234 -4.13 -21.45 -20.51
C TRP A 234 -3.88 -20.11 -21.20
#